data_AF-A0A6A6NR73-F1
#
_entry.id   AF-A0A6A6NR73-F1
#
_cell.length_a   1.000
_cell.length_b   1.000
_cell.length_c   1.000
_cell.angle_alpha   90.00
_cell.angle_beta   90.00
_cell.angle_gamma   90.00
#
_symmetry.space_group_name_H-M   'P 1'
#
loop_
_entity.id
_entity.type
_entity.pdbx_description
1 polymer ?
#
loop_
_entity_poly.entity_id
_entity_poly.type
_entity_poly.pdbx_seq_one_letter_code
_entity_poly.pdbx_strand_id
1 'polypeptide(L)'
;MGPEVSLGGTSYYAAMDDDWQEAASILRRLSANTYCLRELDLEGCTEWARALVWGVVNEEWDSSAAASGASPSCTVGPDWTGAWRQVSRLNLSQGWLPNKESIQGLPSRLICMQLLAYLRTVEDEFANGQVSPGSDEGGGEGIDVARKWVDREAESRRVESTIRELRTRAGQGFCRVEHGWSPVTVNMGKKAHAEG
;
A
#
# COMPACT_ATOMS: atom_id res chain seq x y z
N MET A 1 10.82 -36.07 14.77
CA MET A 1 10.00 -34.96 15.30
C MET A 1 10.31 -33.77 14.42
N GLY A 2 9.55 -33.58 13.35
CA GLY A 2 9.73 -32.43 12.46
C GLY A 2 9.23 -31.17 13.16
N PRO A 3 9.76 -29.98 12.83
CA PRO A 3 9.20 -28.75 13.35
C PRO A 3 7.76 -28.64 12.84
N GLU A 4 6.82 -28.62 13.78
CA GLU A 4 5.42 -28.36 13.51
C GLU A 4 5.30 -26.90 13.11
N VAL A 5 5.28 -26.66 11.80
CA VAL A 5 5.01 -25.32 11.26
C VAL A 5 3.51 -25.13 11.41
N SER A 6 3.09 -24.46 12.48
CA SER A 6 1.75 -23.91 12.59
C SER A 6 1.56 -22.90 11.46
N LEU A 7 0.99 -23.37 10.34
CA LEU A 7 0.37 -22.52 9.32
C LEU A 7 -1.03 -22.15 9.83
N GLY A 8 -1.07 -21.50 11.00
CA GLY A 8 -2.29 -20.83 11.46
C GLY A 8 -2.44 -19.62 10.55
N GLY A 9 -3.37 -19.69 9.59
CA GLY A 9 -3.70 -18.52 8.78
C GLY A 9 -3.94 -17.34 9.71
N THR A 10 -3.37 -16.18 9.34
CA THR A 10 -3.55 -14.89 10.02
C THR A 10 -4.92 -14.85 10.68
N SER A 11 -4.94 -14.90 12.01
CA SER A 11 -6.18 -14.94 12.79
C SER A 11 -7.10 -13.82 12.29
N TYR A 12 -8.39 -14.09 12.14
CA TYR A 12 -9.40 -13.06 11.83
C TYR A 12 -9.31 -11.86 12.79
N TYR A 13 -8.73 -12.06 13.98
CA TYR A 13 -8.49 -11.04 14.99
C TYR A 13 -7.19 -10.24 14.82
N ALA A 14 -6.28 -10.57 13.90
CA ALA A 14 -5.04 -9.82 13.71
C ALA A 14 -5.28 -8.34 13.34
N ALA A 15 -6.31 -8.07 12.53
CA ALA A 15 -6.75 -6.71 12.22
C ALA A 15 -7.41 -5.99 13.43
N MET A 16 -7.91 -6.74 14.42
CA MET A 16 -8.51 -6.20 15.64
C MET A 16 -7.49 -5.98 16.77
N ASP A 17 -6.45 -6.82 16.84
CA ASP A 17 -5.42 -6.80 17.88
C ASP A 17 -4.17 -5.98 17.49
N ASP A 18 -4.18 -5.39 16.29
CA ASP A 18 -3.06 -4.62 15.71
C ASP A 18 -1.73 -5.40 15.63
N ASP A 19 -1.82 -6.74 15.64
CA ASP A 19 -0.67 -7.64 15.64
C ASP A 19 -0.30 -8.04 14.20
N TRP A 20 0.43 -7.15 13.54
CA TRP A 20 0.96 -7.38 12.19
C TRP A 20 2.30 -8.10 12.21
N GLN A 21 2.74 -8.60 13.37
CA GLN A 21 4.06 -9.21 13.53
C GLN A 21 4.22 -10.45 12.65
N GLU A 22 3.19 -11.29 12.55
CA GLU A 22 3.23 -12.49 11.72
C GLU A 22 3.34 -12.14 10.24
N ALA A 23 2.49 -11.23 9.75
CA ALA A 23 2.52 -10.73 8.38
C ALA A 23 3.88 -10.09 8.05
N ALA A 24 4.42 -9.28 8.96
CA ALA A 24 5.74 -8.66 8.83
C ALA A 24 6.85 -9.72 8.72
N SER A 25 6.78 -10.78 9.54
CA SER A 25 7.75 -11.87 9.50
C SER A 25 7.71 -12.65 8.17
N ILE A 26 6.52 -12.83 7.59
CA ILE A 26 6.33 -13.44 6.27
C ILE A 26 6.93 -12.55 5.19
N LEU A 27 6.61 -11.25 5.20
CA LEU A 27 7.13 -10.28 4.24
C LEU A 27 8.66 -10.15 4.31
N ARG A 28 9.24 -10.25 5.51
CA ARG A 28 10.70 -10.29 5.69
C ARG A 28 11.35 -11.53 5.08
N ARG A 29 10.73 -12.70 5.27
CA ARG A 29 11.20 -13.94 4.62
C ARG A 29 11.04 -13.85 3.11
N LEU A 30 9.94 -13.28 2.64
CA LEU A 30 9.72 -13.05 1.22
C LEU A 30 10.80 -12.10 0.67
N SER A 31 11.10 -11.01 1.37
CA SER A 31 12.11 -10.05 0.92
C SER A 31 13.48 -10.67 0.80
N ALA A 32 13.92 -11.44 1.80
CA ALA A 32 15.20 -12.14 1.77
C ALA A 32 15.34 -13.10 0.57
N ASN A 33 14.24 -13.71 0.12
CA ASN A 33 14.25 -14.65 -1.01
C ASN A 33 13.99 -13.97 -2.38
N THR A 34 13.64 -12.68 -2.41
CA THR A 34 13.25 -11.96 -3.64
C THR A 34 14.11 -10.71 -3.88
N TYR A 35 15.43 -10.87 -3.79
CA TYR A 35 16.43 -9.78 -3.84
C TYR A 35 16.49 -8.96 -5.15
N CYS A 36 15.84 -9.43 -6.21
CA CYS A 36 15.75 -8.75 -7.53
C CYS A 36 14.32 -8.33 -7.89
N LEU A 37 13.39 -8.35 -6.93
CA LEU A 37 12.01 -7.98 -7.20
C LEU A 37 11.94 -6.51 -7.62
N ARG A 38 11.29 -6.25 -8.77
CA ARG A 38 11.05 -4.89 -9.28
C ARG A 38 9.61 -4.45 -9.12
N GLU A 39 8.68 -5.41 -9.16
CA GLU A 39 7.25 -5.16 -9.04
C GLU A 39 6.70 -6.04 -7.93
N LEU A 40 6.04 -5.41 -6.96
CA LEU A 40 5.33 -6.07 -5.87
C LEU A 40 3.86 -5.68 -5.96
N ASP A 41 3.01 -6.66 -6.19
CA ASP A 41 1.56 -6.47 -6.28
C ASP A 41 0.89 -7.00 -5.01
N LEU A 42 0.20 -6.11 -4.30
CA LEU A 42 -0.59 -6.40 -3.10
C LEU A 42 -2.03 -5.88 -3.25
N GLU A 43 -2.54 -5.86 -4.48
CA GLU A 43 -3.94 -5.55 -4.76
C GLU A 43 -4.89 -6.39 -3.88
N GLY A 44 -5.84 -5.72 -3.24
CA GLY A 44 -6.82 -6.33 -2.34
C GLY A 44 -6.24 -6.76 -0.97
N CYS A 45 -4.93 -6.66 -0.77
CA CYS A 45 -4.25 -7.02 0.47
C CYS A 45 -3.85 -5.78 1.30
N THR A 46 -4.65 -4.72 1.27
CA THR A 46 -4.33 -3.45 1.95
C THR A 46 -4.29 -3.54 3.47
N GLU A 47 -4.92 -4.56 4.05
CA GLU A 47 -4.74 -4.92 5.47
C GLU A 47 -3.27 -5.15 5.82
N TRP A 48 -2.48 -5.72 4.90
CA TRP A 48 -1.06 -5.95 5.11
C TRP A 48 -0.19 -4.73 4.87
N ALA A 49 -0.77 -3.59 4.45
CA ALA A 49 0.01 -2.37 4.20
C ALA A 49 0.80 -1.95 5.46
N ARG A 50 0.20 -2.06 6.65
CA ARG A 50 0.88 -1.75 7.92
C ARG A 50 2.06 -2.68 8.21
N ALA A 51 1.98 -3.95 7.79
CA ALA A 51 3.06 -4.91 7.94
C ALA A 51 4.32 -4.53 7.11
N LEU A 52 4.15 -3.78 6.02
CA LEU A 52 5.27 -3.34 5.17
C LEU A 52 6.22 -2.38 5.87
N VAL A 53 5.75 -1.65 6.88
CA VAL A 53 6.56 -0.68 7.64
C VAL A 53 6.70 -1.10 9.10
N TRP A 54 6.31 -2.34 9.42
CA TRP A 54 6.38 -2.87 10.78
C TRP A 54 7.82 -2.89 11.30
N GLY A 55 8.02 -2.49 12.55
CA GLY A 55 9.34 -2.34 13.14
C GLY A 55 10.03 -1.01 12.83
N VAL A 56 9.81 -0.39 11.68
CA VAL A 56 10.36 0.95 11.38
C VAL A 56 9.63 2.04 12.18
N VAL A 57 8.30 1.95 12.25
CA VAL A 57 7.48 2.94 12.96
C VAL A 57 7.57 2.78 14.49
N ASN A 58 7.94 1.59 14.98
CA ASN A 58 8.10 1.31 16.41
C ASN A 58 9.51 1.61 16.95
N GLU A 59 10.49 1.91 16.10
CA GLU A 59 11.85 2.30 16.52
C GLU A 59 11.88 3.63 17.31
N GLU A 60 10.82 4.48 17.22
CA GLU A 60 10.69 5.66 18.10
C GLU A 60 10.22 5.32 19.52
N TRP A 61 9.50 4.19 19.73
CA TRP A 61 8.95 3.83 21.04
C TRP A 61 9.87 2.92 21.86
N ASP A 62 10.78 2.17 21.20
CA ASP A 62 11.60 1.17 21.88
C ASP A 62 13.11 1.50 21.88
N SER A 63 13.44 2.64 22.50
CA SER A 63 14.80 2.87 23.02
C SER A 63 15.19 1.88 24.15
N SER A 64 14.31 0.93 24.50
CA SER A 64 14.55 -0.14 25.47
C SER A 64 15.01 -1.47 24.84
N ALA A 65 14.75 -1.70 23.54
CA ALA A 65 15.18 -2.91 22.85
C ALA A 65 16.72 -3.02 22.70
N ALA A 66 17.45 -1.91 22.87
CA ALA A 66 18.90 -1.91 22.96
C ALA A 66 19.46 -2.54 24.27
N ALA A 67 18.61 -2.80 25.27
CA ALA A 67 19.01 -3.39 26.56
C ALA A 67 18.93 -4.93 26.59
N SER A 68 18.17 -5.53 25.68
CA SER A 68 18.21 -6.96 25.40
C SER A 68 19.13 -7.15 24.19
N GLY A 69 20.18 -7.96 24.29
CA GLY A 69 21.19 -8.20 23.25
C GLY A 69 20.70 -8.81 21.92
N ALA A 70 19.49 -8.46 21.47
CA ALA A 70 19.01 -8.67 20.12
C ALA A 70 19.83 -7.79 19.18
N SER A 71 20.52 -8.47 18.26
CA SER A 71 21.33 -7.86 17.21
C SER A 71 20.56 -6.75 16.46
N PRO A 72 21.20 -5.64 16.06
CA PRO A 72 20.59 -4.56 15.26
C PRO A 72 20.10 -4.98 13.86
N SER A 73 20.13 -6.28 13.56
CA SER A 73 19.57 -6.88 12.34
C SER A 73 18.14 -7.40 12.51
N CYS A 74 17.52 -7.25 13.69
CA CYS A 74 16.18 -7.77 13.93
C CYS A 74 15.10 -6.74 13.63
N THR A 75 15.15 -6.12 12.44
CA THR A 75 13.96 -5.49 11.89
C THR A 75 12.91 -6.58 11.68
N VAL A 76 11.75 -6.44 12.32
CA VAL A 76 10.67 -7.44 12.25
C VAL A 76 9.91 -7.34 10.92
N GLY A 77 10.02 -6.19 10.24
CA GLY A 77 9.45 -5.93 8.92
C GLY A 77 10.36 -6.24 7.73
N PRO A 78 9.84 -6.04 6.51
CA PRO A 78 10.57 -6.27 5.28
C PRO A 78 11.69 -5.25 5.07
N ASP A 79 12.78 -5.70 4.45
CA ASP A 79 13.96 -4.88 4.21
C ASP A 79 13.86 -4.10 2.90
N TRP A 80 13.33 -2.88 2.99
CA TRP A 80 13.22 -1.94 1.87
C TRP A 80 14.56 -1.39 1.37
N THR A 81 15.62 -1.48 2.17
CA THR A 81 16.93 -0.86 1.89
C THR A 81 18.00 -1.84 1.42
N GLY A 82 17.88 -3.12 1.74
CA GLY A 82 18.73 -4.18 1.21
C GLY A 82 17.97 -5.00 0.18
N ALA A 83 17.26 -6.04 0.62
CA ALA A 83 16.71 -7.06 -0.27
C ALA A 83 15.65 -6.50 -1.25
N TRP A 84 14.79 -5.58 -0.80
CA TRP A 84 13.81 -4.91 -1.66
C TRP A 84 14.24 -3.54 -2.18
N ARG A 85 15.53 -3.23 -2.16
CA ARG A 85 16.08 -2.00 -2.75
C ARG A 85 15.70 -1.80 -4.22
N GLN A 86 15.54 -2.90 -4.96
CA GLN A 86 15.23 -2.87 -6.40
C GLN A 86 13.73 -2.73 -6.71
N VAL A 87 12.85 -2.82 -5.71
CA VAL A 87 11.40 -2.71 -5.94
C VAL A 87 11.09 -1.30 -6.44
N SER A 88 10.70 -1.18 -7.70
CA SER A 88 10.37 0.10 -8.35
C SER A 88 8.88 0.38 -8.38
N ARG A 89 8.05 -0.66 -8.35
CA ARG A 89 6.58 -0.56 -8.40
C ARG A 89 5.97 -1.36 -7.26
N LEU A 90 5.10 -0.72 -6.50
CA LEU A 90 4.30 -1.32 -5.44
C LEU A 90 2.83 -1.02 -5.71
N ASN A 91 1.98 -2.03 -5.85
CA ASN A 91 0.53 -1.83 -5.97
C ASN A 91 -0.14 -2.10 -4.62
N LEU A 92 -0.84 -1.10 -4.09
CA LEU A 92 -1.65 -1.14 -2.87
C LEU A 92 -3.12 -0.81 -3.16
N SER A 93 -3.60 -1.06 -4.39
CA SER A 93 -5.01 -0.88 -4.70
C SER A 93 -5.90 -1.74 -3.81
N GLN A 94 -7.05 -1.20 -3.39
CA GLN A 94 -8.03 -1.96 -2.60
C GLN A 94 -8.86 -2.94 -3.43
N GLY A 95 -8.66 -2.98 -4.76
CA GLY A 95 -9.35 -3.87 -5.70
C GLY A 95 -10.79 -3.47 -6.05
N TRP A 96 -11.37 -2.50 -5.36
CA TRP A 96 -12.70 -1.93 -5.65
C TRP A 96 -12.78 -0.47 -5.19
N LEU A 97 -13.76 0.27 -5.74
CA LEU A 97 -14.00 1.68 -5.42
C LEU A 97 -15.42 1.90 -4.88
N PRO A 98 -15.61 2.68 -3.80
CA PRO A 98 -16.94 3.02 -3.30
C PRO A 98 -17.71 3.94 -4.25
N ASN A 99 -19.05 3.87 -4.18
CA ASN A 99 -19.92 4.70 -5.00
C ASN A 99 -19.86 6.20 -4.61
N LYS A 100 -20.20 7.08 -5.55
CA LYS A 100 -20.17 8.54 -5.34
C LYS A 100 -21.08 8.99 -4.20
N GLU A 101 -22.23 8.35 -4.02
CA GLU A 101 -23.24 8.73 -3.03
C GLU A 101 -22.75 8.49 -1.60
N SER A 102 -22.10 7.35 -1.35
CA SER A 102 -21.55 7.03 -0.03
C SER A 102 -20.35 7.91 0.31
N ILE A 103 -19.52 8.26 -0.68
CA ILE A 103 -18.39 9.16 -0.47
C ILE A 103 -18.86 10.60 -0.18
N GLN A 104 -19.95 11.06 -0.81
CA GLN A 104 -20.54 12.38 -0.52
C GLN A 104 -21.08 12.48 0.91
N GLY A 105 -21.51 11.37 1.49
CA GLY A 105 -21.97 11.29 2.89
C GLY A 105 -20.84 11.33 3.93
N LEU A 106 -19.57 11.20 3.51
CA LEU A 106 -18.42 11.23 4.41
C LEU A 106 -17.90 12.66 4.64
N PRO A 107 -17.26 12.93 5.79
CA PRO A 107 -16.58 14.20 6.01
C PRO A 107 -15.50 14.41 4.94
N SER A 108 -15.41 15.63 4.41
CA SER A 108 -14.49 16.02 3.33
C SER A 108 -13.02 15.87 3.72
N ARG A 109 -12.50 14.65 3.60
CA ARG A 109 -11.07 14.35 3.66
C ARG A 109 -10.46 14.53 2.27
N LEU A 110 -9.15 14.80 2.21
CA LEU A 110 -8.43 14.97 0.94
C LEU A 110 -8.64 13.76 0.01
N ILE A 111 -8.64 12.54 0.58
CA ILE A 111 -8.88 11.28 -0.14
C ILE A 111 -10.27 11.28 -0.77
N CYS A 112 -11.33 11.61 -0.02
CA CYS A 112 -12.69 11.69 -0.54
C CYS A 112 -12.80 12.70 -1.68
N MET A 113 -12.18 13.88 -1.54
CA MET A 113 -12.18 14.92 -2.57
C MET A 113 -11.47 14.47 -3.85
N GLN A 114 -10.30 13.84 -3.73
CA GLN A 114 -9.55 13.32 -4.87
C GLN A 114 -10.31 12.18 -5.56
N LEU A 115 -10.94 11.30 -4.78
CA LEU A 115 -11.72 10.19 -5.32
C LEU A 115 -12.96 10.69 -6.06
N LEU A 116 -13.70 11.65 -5.49
CA LEU A 116 -14.85 12.27 -6.17
C LEU A 116 -14.43 12.98 -7.46
N ALA A 117 -13.28 13.64 -7.48
CA ALA A 117 -12.75 14.23 -8.71
C ALA A 117 -12.43 13.16 -9.76
N TYR A 118 -11.80 12.06 -9.35
CA TYR A 118 -11.50 10.93 -10.23
C TYR A 118 -12.76 10.26 -10.79
N LEU A 119 -13.74 9.96 -9.94
CA LEU A 119 -15.01 9.36 -10.36
C LEU A 119 -15.74 10.23 -11.39
N ARG A 120 -15.71 11.57 -11.22
CA ARG A 120 -16.26 12.50 -12.23
C ARG A 120 -15.52 12.42 -13.56
N THR A 121 -14.18 12.38 -13.54
CA THR A 121 -13.40 12.25 -14.80
C THR A 121 -13.69 10.94 -15.50
N VAL A 122 -13.86 9.86 -14.74
CA VAL A 122 -14.20 8.54 -15.28
C VAL A 122 -15.62 8.55 -15.87
N GLU A 123 -16.60 9.15 -15.19
CA GLU A 123 -17.96 9.35 -15.72
C GLU A 123 -17.94 10.15 -17.04
N ASP A 124 -17.14 11.22 -17.13
CA ASP A 124 -16.98 12.01 -18.35
C ASP A 124 -16.31 11.20 -19.49
N GLU A 125 -15.30 10.38 -19.18
CA GLU A 125 -14.63 9.50 -20.16
C GLU A 125 -15.55 8.38 -20.66
N PHE A 126 -16.41 7.85 -19.80
CA PHE A 126 -17.47 6.92 -20.18
C PHE A 126 -18.51 7.59 -21.09
N ALA A 127 -18.94 8.81 -20.76
CA ALA A 127 -19.87 9.58 -21.59
C ALA A 127 -19.29 9.90 -22.98
N ASN A 128 -17.96 10.07 -23.07
CA ASN A 128 -17.24 10.29 -24.32
C ASN A 128 -16.88 9.00 -25.07
N GLY A 129 -17.27 7.82 -24.58
CA GLY A 129 -17.11 6.53 -25.27
C GLY A 129 -15.67 6.02 -25.33
N GLN A 130 -14.75 6.55 -24.52
CA GLN A 130 -13.33 6.13 -24.53
C GLN A 130 -13.05 4.89 -23.67
N VAL A 131 -13.95 4.54 -22.74
CA VAL A 131 -13.77 3.42 -21.80
C VAL A 131 -14.98 2.50 -21.87
N SER A 132 -14.76 1.20 -22.05
CA SER A 132 -15.82 0.18 -21.97
C SER A 132 -16.16 -0.10 -20.51
N PRO A 133 -17.46 -0.29 -20.15
CA PRO A 133 -17.83 -0.54 -18.78
C PRO A 133 -17.24 -1.89 -18.37
N GLY A 134 -16.29 -1.85 -17.45
CA GLY A 134 -15.94 -3.05 -16.69
C GLY A 134 -17.20 -3.54 -15.98
N SER A 135 -17.40 -4.85 -15.94
CA SER A 135 -18.47 -5.50 -15.19
C SER A 135 -18.34 -5.11 -13.71
N ASP A 136 -19.05 -4.08 -13.33
CA ASP A 136 -19.05 -3.55 -11.96
C ASP A 136 -19.90 -4.47 -11.09
N GLU A 137 -19.24 -5.47 -10.48
CA GLU A 137 -19.77 -6.24 -9.34
C GLU A 137 -19.62 -5.45 -8.02
N GLY A 138 -19.62 -4.11 -8.08
CA GLY A 138 -19.58 -3.20 -6.93
C GLY A 138 -20.89 -3.22 -6.16
N GLY A 139 -21.03 -4.20 -5.27
CA GLY A 139 -22.15 -4.32 -4.33
C GLY A 139 -22.46 -3.00 -3.63
N GLY A 140 -23.75 -2.64 -3.61
CA GLY A 140 -24.23 -1.44 -2.94
C GLY A 140 -23.99 -1.55 -1.43
N GLU A 141 -23.00 -0.83 -0.92
CA GLU A 141 -22.66 -0.88 0.50
C GLU A 141 -22.57 0.54 1.08
N GLY A 142 -23.27 0.73 2.20
CA GLY A 142 -23.58 2.05 2.77
C GLY A 142 -22.37 2.84 3.27
N ILE A 143 -22.65 4.03 3.81
CA ILE A 143 -21.67 5.02 4.28
C ILE A 143 -20.58 4.41 5.17
N ASP A 144 -20.92 3.42 6.00
CA ASP A 144 -19.95 2.75 6.89
C ASP A 144 -18.88 1.94 6.16
N VAL A 145 -19.21 1.30 5.04
CA VAL A 145 -18.23 0.53 4.25
C VAL A 145 -17.32 1.49 3.50
N ALA A 146 -17.89 2.53 2.90
CA ALA A 146 -17.12 3.60 2.27
C ALA A 146 -16.16 4.27 3.28
N ARG A 147 -16.59 4.46 4.53
CA ARG A 147 -15.73 4.98 5.60
C ARG A 147 -14.53 4.07 5.87
N LYS A 148 -14.77 2.77 6.05
CA LYS A 148 -13.69 1.78 6.27
C LYS A 148 -12.71 1.75 5.11
N TRP A 149 -13.22 1.82 3.88
CA TRP A 149 -12.39 1.90 2.68
C TRP A 149 -11.50 3.16 2.70
N VAL A 150 -12.05 4.33 3.06
CA VAL A 150 -11.26 5.57 3.16
C VAL A 150 -10.22 5.50 4.27
N ASP A 151 -10.54 4.86 5.40
CA ASP A 151 -9.60 4.67 6.50
C ASP A 151 -8.42 3.79 6.06
N ARG A 152 -8.68 2.65 5.39
CA ARG A 152 -7.65 1.77 4.81
C ARG A 152 -6.78 2.45 3.75
N GLU A 153 -7.40 3.28 2.92
CA GLU A 153 -6.70 4.07 1.91
C GLU A 153 -5.75 5.08 2.55
N ALA A 154 -6.19 5.71 3.64
CA ALA A 154 -5.36 6.65 4.39
C ALA A 154 -4.14 5.95 5.00
N GLU A 155 -4.31 4.73 5.51
CA GLU A 155 -3.20 3.92 6.01
C GLU A 155 -2.21 3.55 4.91
N SER A 156 -2.72 3.10 3.75
CA SER A 156 -1.88 2.75 2.59
C SER A 156 -1.01 3.94 2.13
N ARG A 157 -1.55 5.16 2.17
CA ARG A 157 -0.81 6.40 1.85
C ARG A 157 0.21 6.80 2.92
N ARG A 158 -0.05 6.50 4.20
CA ARG A 158 0.94 6.68 5.27
C ARG A 158 2.12 5.74 5.10
N VAL A 159 1.84 4.47 4.80
CA VAL A 159 2.84 3.44 4.51
C VAL A 159 3.71 3.86 3.32
N GLU A 160 3.11 4.39 2.24
CA GLU A 160 3.86 4.98 1.12
C GLU A 160 4.82 6.08 1.59
N SER A 161 4.36 7.03 2.41
CA SER A 161 5.21 8.11 2.93
C SER A 161 6.40 7.57 3.69
N THR A 162 6.17 6.62 4.59
CA THR A 162 7.23 5.98 5.38
C THR A 162 8.23 5.24 4.49
N ILE A 163 7.78 4.46 3.50
CA ILE A 163 8.68 3.78 2.55
C ILE A 163 9.50 4.80 1.75
N ARG A 164 8.87 5.89 1.31
CA ARG A 164 9.57 6.97 0.59
C ARG A 164 10.64 7.60 1.47
N GLU A 165 10.33 7.92 2.71
CA GLU A 165 11.28 8.50 3.68
C GLU A 165 12.45 7.56 3.97
N LEU A 166 12.18 6.26 4.18
CA LEU A 166 13.22 5.25 4.34
C LEU A 166 14.18 5.22 3.15
N ARG A 167 13.64 5.25 1.93
CA ARG A 167 14.46 5.24 0.71
C ARG A 167 15.23 6.53 0.51
N THR A 168 14.65 7.67 0.84
CA THR A 168 15.34 8.96 0.82
C THR A 168 16.51 8.96 1.80
N ARG A 169 16.31 8.47 3.04
CA ARG A 169 17.38 8.34 4.05
C ARG A 169 18.52 7.43 3.60
N ALA A 170 18.21 6.36 2.87
CA ALA A 170 19.19 5.41 2.35
C ALA A 170 19.83 5.85 1.01
N GLY A 171 19.46 7.00 0.44
CA GLY A 171 19.96 7.47 -0.85
C GLY A 171 19.54 6.60 -2.04
N GLN A 172 18.37 5.95 -1.95
CA GLN A 172 17.89 4.98 -2.95
C GLN A 172 16.87 5.58 -3.91
N GLY A 173 16.67 4.89 -5.05
CA GLY A 173 15.75 5.30 -6.10
C GLY A 173 14.28 5.26 -5.67
N PHE A 174 13.46 6.04 -6.37
CA PHE A 174 12.03 6.17 -6.10
C PHE A 174 11.27 4.84 -6.26
N CYS A 175 10.40 4.52 -5.30
CA CYS A 175 9.40 3.46 -5.41
C CYS A 175 8.06 4.09 -5.77
N ARG A 176 7.50 3.72 -6.93
CA ARG A 176 6.17 4.17 -7.34
C ARG A 176 5.14 3.30 -6.63
N VAL A 177 4.35 3.91 -5.75
CA VAL A 177 3.21 3.26 -5.12
C VAL A 177 1.94 3.62 -5.90
N GLU A 178 1.19 2.61 -6.30
CA GLU A 178 -0.06 2.73 -7.03
C GLU A 178 -1.21 2.35 -6.10
N HIS A 179 -2.25 3.18 -6.04
CA HIS A 179 -3.45 2.93 -5.22
C HIS A 179 -4.65 2.49 -6.08
N GLY A 180 -4.44 2.27 -7.39
CA GLY A 180 -5.50 1.86 -8.34
C GLY A 180 -6.42 2.99 -8.81
N TRP A 181 -6.43 4.13 -8.12
CA TRP A 181 -7.17 5.32 -8.51
C TRP A 181 -6.28 6.55 -8.31
N SER A 182 -5.71 7.03 -9.40
CA SER A 182 -4.98 8.29 -9.41
C SER A 182 -5.39 9.04 -10.65
N PRO A 183 -5.51 10.38 -10.58
CA PRO A 183 -5.68 11.15 -11.79
C PRO A 183 -4.55 10.76 -12.74
N VAL A 184 -4.90 10.42 -13.98
CA VAL A 184 -3.91 10.14 -15.02
C VAL A 184 -3.05 11.39 -15.11
N THR A 185 -1.87 11.35 -14.50
CA THR A 185 -0.87 12.37 -14.76
C THR A 185 -0.52 12.15 -16.21
N VAL A 186 -1.14 12.92 -17.10
CA VAL A 186 -0.74 13.03 -18.50
C VAL A 186 0.76 13.22 -18.46
N ASN A 187 1.50 12.20 -18.89
CA ASN A 187 2.94 12.24 -18.99
C ASN A 187 3.27 13.53 -19.76
N MET A 188 3.89 14.51 -19.10
CA MET A 188 4.67 15.53 -19.80
C MET A 188 5.88 14.80 -20.37
N GLY A 189 5.64 14.15 -21.50
CA GLY A 189 6.66 13.57 -22.34
C GLY A 189 7.65 14.66 -22.65
N LYS A 190 8.86 14.51 -22.12
CA LYS A 190 10.05 15.12 -22.68
C LYS A 190 10.06 14.77 -24.17
N LYS A 191 9.69 15.72 -25.03
CA LYS A 191 10.05 15.66 -26.44
C LYS A 191 11.58 15.79 -26.48
N ALA A 192 12.27 14.65 -26.51
CA ALA A 192 13.64 14.62 -27.01
C ALA A 192 13.56 14.91 -28.51
N HIS A 193 13.75 16.18 -28.89
CA HIS A 193 14.09 16.53 -30.26
C HIS A 193 15.52 16.02 -30.49
N ALA A 194 15.62 14.94 -31.26
CA ALA A 194 16.84 14.55 -31.94
C ALA A 194 16.94 15.40 -33.21
N GLU A 195 17.99 16.20 -33.33
CA GLU A 195 18.46 16.70 -34.63
C GLU A 195 19.98 16.50 -34.68
N GLY A 196 20.38 15.69 -35.67
CA GLY A 196 21.74 15.41 -36.11
C GLY A 196 21.62 14.77 -37.48
#